data_AF-A0A8D5U0T4-F1
#
_entry.id   AF-A0A8D5U0T4-F1
#
_cell.length_a   1.000
_cell.length_b   1.000
_cell.length_c   1.000
_cell.angle_alpha   90.00
_cell.angle_beta   90.00
_cell.angle_gamma   90.00
#
_symmetry.space_group_name_H-M   'P 1'
#
loop_
_entity.id
_entity.type
_entity.pdbx_description
1 polymer ?
#
loop_
_entity_poly.entity_id
_entity_poly.type
_entity_poly.pdbx_seq_one_letter_code
_entity_poly.pdbx_strand_id
1 'polypeptide(L)' 'MELNIHKVRFVPTEDKKKKHRLNLYIDEDIYYLLVTVAAVERKKLNLVATEAIKEYAKRRGDKLKAALQIIEREAQ' A
#
# COMPACT_ATOMS: atom_id res chain seq x y z
N MET A 1 -10.01 -22.73 -8.61
CA MET A 1 -10.29 -21.33 -8.23
C MET A 1 -9.34 -20.46 -9.01
N GLU A 2 -9.85 -19.58 -9.86
CA GLU A 2 -9.03 -18.51 -10.45
C GLU A 2 -8.84 -17.40 -9.41
N LEU A 3 -7.60 -16.93 -9.26
CA LEU A 3 -7.28 -15.77 -8.41
C LEU A 3 -7.55 -14.50 -9.22
N ASN A 4 -8.61 -13.78 -8.87
CA ASN A 4 -8.92 -12.49 -9.48
C ASN A 4 -8.09 -11.40 -8.80
N ILE A 5 -7.08 -10.88 -9.52
CA ILE A 5 -6.12 -9.92 -8.98
C ILE A 5 -6.26 -8.57 -9.68
N HIS A 6 -6.44 -7.50 -8.90
CA HIS A 6 -6.57 -6.13 -9.36
C HIS A 6 -5.31 -5.31 -9.10
N LYS A 7 -5.02 -4.38 -10.01
CA LYS A 7 -3.85 -3.51 -9.93
C LYS A 7 -4.21 -2.14 -9.36
N VAL A 8 -3.60 -1.78 -8.22
CA VAL A 8 -3.68 -0.45 -7.63
C VAL A 8 -2.33 0.25 -7.74
N ARG A 9 -2.33 1.49 -8.23
CA ARG A 9 -1.13 2.32 -8.29
C ARG A 9 -0.92 3.03 -6.95
N PHE A 10 0.15 2.65 -6.25
CA PHE A 10 0.52 3.19 -4.95
C PHE A 10 1.69 4.17 -5.07
N VAL A 11 1.67 5.21 -4.23
CA VAL A 11 2.75 6.21 -4.14
C VAL A 11 3.14 6.35 -2.65
N PRO A 12 4.21 5.67 -2.19
CA PRO A 12 4.60 5.65 -0.78
C PRO A 12 4.97 7.01 -0.18
N THR A 13 5.47 7.94 -0.99
CA THR A 13 6.01 9.22 -0.52
C THR A 13 5.31 10.42 -1.14
N GLU A 14 5.03 11.43 -0.32
CA GLU A 14 4.62 12.77 -0.79
C GLU A 14 5.81 13.63 -1.25
N ASP A 15 7.02 13.11 -1.08
CA ASP A 15 8.25 13.85 -1.32
C ASP A 15 8.41 14.21 -2.81
N LYS A 16 8.36 15.52 -3.10
CA LYS A 16 8.23 16.08 -4.45
C LYS A 16 9.39 15.73 -5.39
N LYS A 17 10.53 15.24 -4.84
CA LYS A 17 11.76 15.02 -5.60
C LYS A 17 11.93 13.60 -6.17
N LYS A 18 11.26 12.58 -5.64
CA LYS A 18 11.26 11.21 -6.21
C LYS A 18 9.96 10.47 -5.90
N LYS A 19 8.97 10.56 -6.80
CA LYS A 19 7.76 9.73 -6.73
C LYS A 19 8.11 8.31 -7.17
N HIS A 20 8.62 7.49 -6.26
CA HIS A 20 8.66 6.05 -6.48
C HIS A 20 7.22 5.56 -6.60
N ARG A 21 6.88 4.97 -7.75
CA ARG A 21 5.54 4.42 -8.01
C ARG A 21 5.64 2.92 -7.89
N LEU A 22 4.73 2.33 -7.12
CA LEU A 22 4.63 0.89 -6.94
C LEU A 22 3.28 0.42 -7.46
N ASN A 23 3.27 -0.74 -8.11
CA ASN A 23 2.04 -1.41 -8.48
C ASN A 23 1.75 -2.47 -7.41
N LEU A 24 0.60 -2.34 -6.75
CA LEU A 24 0.11 -3.35 -5.83
C LEU A 24 -0.88 -4.23 -6.59
N TYR A 25 -0.66 -5.53 -6.52
CA TYR A 25 -1.53 -6.55 -7.05
C TYR A 25 -2.25 -7.17 -5.86
N ILE A 26 -3.54 -6.93 -5.76
CA ILE A 26 -4.36 -7.32 -4.61
C ILE A 26 -5.56 -8.13 -5.08
N ASP A 27 -6.05 -8.98 -4.19
CA ASP A 27 -7.27 -9.76 -4.41
C ASP A 27 -8.50 -8.87 -4.67
N GLU A 28 -9.46 -9.39 -5.42
CA GLU A 28 -10.72 -8.74 -5.81
C GLU A 28 -11.49 -8.18 -4.60
N ASP A 29 -11.62 -8.96 -3.52
CA ASP A 29 -12.39 -8.53 -2.35
C ASP A 29 -11.73 -7.32 -1.67
N ILE A 30 -10.40 -7.34 -1.58
CA ILE A 30 -9.62 -6.23 -1.01
C ILE A 30 -9.71 -5.00 -1.91
N TYR A 31 -9.69 -5.20 -3.23
CA TYR A 31 -9.84 -4.11 -4.20
C TYR A 31 -11.19 -3.41 -4.04
N TYR A 32 -12.29 -4.15 -4.01
CA TYR A 32 -13.63 -3.56 -3.87
C TYR A 32 -13.85 -2.92 -2.50
N LEU A 33 -13.21 -3.43 -1.44
CA LEU A 33 -13.23 -2.77 -0.14
C LEU A 33 -12.54 -1.39 -0.21
N LEU A 34 -11.36 -1.29 -0.83
CA LEU A 34 -10.67 -0.02 -1.01
C LEU A 34 -11.44 0.95 -1.92
N VAL A 35 -12.10 0.45 -2.98
CA VAL A 35 -12.96 1.25 -3.86
C VAL A 35 -14.17 1.82 -3.10
N THR A 36 -14.81 1.00 -2.27
CA THR A 36 -15.94 1.43 -1.43
C THR A 36 -15.53 2.57 -0.49
N VAL A 37 -14.42 2.41 0.22
CA VAL A 37 -13.90 3.46 1.12
C VAL A 37 -13.56 4.74 0.34
N ALA A 38 -12.92 4.61 -0.83
CA ALA A 38 -12.62 5.76 -1.68
C ALA A 38 -13.87 6.51 -2.14
N ALA A 39 -14.95 5.79 -2.46
CA ALA A 39 -16.23 6.38 -2.85
C ALA A 39 -16.90 7.11 -1.67
N VAL A 40 -16.97 6.48 -0.49
CA VAL A 40 -17.57 7.05 0.73
C VAL A 40 -16.83 8.32 1.17
N GLU A 41 -15.49 8.26 1.19
CA GLU A 41 -14.63 9.37 1.61
C GLU A 41 -14.43 10.45 0.52
N ARG A 42 -14.97 10.23 -0.69
CA ARG A 42 -14.75 11.07 -1.88
C ARG A 42 -13.26 11.33 -2.16
N LYS A 43 -12.43 10.30 -1.94
CA LYS A 43 -10.97 10.34 -2.13
C LYS A 43 -10.56 9.52 -3.36
N LYS A 44 -9.37 9.79 -3.88
CA LYS A 44 -8.77 8.93 -4.91
C LYS A 44 -8.34 7.60 -4.29
N LEU A 45 -8.58 6.49 -5.01
CA LEU A 45 -8.23 5.14 -4.56
C LEU A 45 -6.75 5.00 -4.12
N ASN A 46 -5.83 5.65 -4.85
CA ASN A 46 -4.41 5.64 -4.52
C ASN A 46 -4.10 6.30 -3.17
N LEU A 47 -4.86 7.34 -2.79
CA LEU A 47 -4.70 8.05 -1.52
C LEU A 47 -5.19 7.16 -0.38
N VAL A 48 -6.37 6.54 -0.53
CA VAL A 48 -6.92 5.60 0.46
C VAL A 48 -5.98 4.42 0.68
N ALA A 49 -5.50 3.80 -0.39
CA ALA A 49 -4.51 2.72 -0.29
C ALA A 49 -3.23 3.18 0.44
N THR A 50 -2.78 4.42 0.17
CA THR A 50 -1.60 4.99 0.82
C THR A 50 -1.82 5.25 2.31
N GLU A 51 -2.96 5.83 2.68
CA GLU A 51 -3.35 6.07 4.07
C GLU A 51 -3.46 4.75 4.85
N ALA A 52 -4.11 3.74 4.27
CA ALA A 52 -4.26 2.42 4.90
C ALA A 52 -2.92 1.74 5.19
N ILE A 53 -1.99 1.75 4.23
CA ILE A 53 -0.65 1.18 4.40
C ILE A 53 0.14 1.94 5.47
N LYS A 54 0.10 3.29 5.44
CA LYS A 54 0.79 4.13 6.44
C LYS A 54 0.25 3.90 7.84
N GLU A 55 -1.07 3.79 7.98
CA GLU A 55 -1.72 3.54 9.26
C GLU A 55 -1.35 2.16 9.82
N TYR A 56 -1.38 1.13 8.96
CA TYR A 56 -0.91 -0.20 9.35
C TYR A 56 0.56 -0.18 9.78
N ALA A 57 1.40 0.56 9.05
CA ALA A 57 2.82 0.68 9.34
C ALA A 57 3.09 1.34 10.70
N LYS A 58 2.35 2.40 11.04
CA LYS A 58 2.43 3.06 12.36
C LYS A 58 2.11 2.09 13.50
N ARG A 59 1.04 1.30 13.36
CA ARG A 59 0.59 0.34 14.40
C ARG A 59 1.53 -0.85 14.56
N ARG A 60 2.36 -1.15 13.56
CA ARG A 60 3.30 -2.29 13.54
C ARG A 60 4.77 -1.85 13.47
N GLY A 61 5.07 -0.60 13.86
CA GLY A 61 6.37 0.05 13.64
C GLY A 61 7.58 -0.81 14.02
N ASP A 62 7.56 -1.44 15.19
CA ASP A 62 8.69 -2.28 15.65
C ASP A 62 8.90 -3.54 14.81
N LYS A 63 7.80 -4.20 14.40
CA LYS A 63 7.86 -5.40 13.55
C LYS A 63 8.31 -5.05 12.12
N LEU A 64 7.87 -3.89 11.62
CA LEU A 64 8.29 -3.38 10.31
C LEU A 64 9.76 -2.98 10.29
N LYS A 65 10.25 -2.37 11.38
CA LYS A 65 11.67 -2.03 11.53
C LYS A 65 12.55 -3.27 11.53
N ALA A 66 12.13 -4.34 12.21
CA ALA A 66 12.81 -5.63 12.17
C ALA A 66 12.79 -6.25 10.76
N ALA A 67 11.66 -6.22 10.06
CA ALA A 67 11.56 -6.71 8.69
C ALA A 67 12.43 -5.90 7.71
N LEU A 68 12.49 -4.57 7.86
CA LEU A 68 13.34 -3.69 7.07
C LEU A 68 14.83 -4.01 7.26
N GLN A 69 15.28 -4.25 8.49
CA GLN A 69 16.67 -4.64 8.77
C GLN A 69 17.07 -5.97 8.11
N ILE A 70 16.14 -6.91 7.95
CA ILE A 70 16.37 -8.16 7.23
C ILE A 70 16.51 -7.89 5.73
N ILE A 71 15.58 -7.13 5.15
CA ILE A 71 15.61 -6.77 3.72
C ILE A 71 16.88 -5.98 3.36
N GLU A 72 17.32 -5.06 4.23
CA GLU A 72 18.54 -4.29 4.03
C GLU A 72 19.82 -5.15 4.10
N ARG A 73 19.82 -6.20 4.93
CA ARG A 73 20.93 -7.17 4.99
C ARG A 73 21.00 -8.08 3.76
N GLU A 74 19.86 -8.49 3.22
CA GLU A 74 19.81 -9.37 2.03
C GLU A 74 20.11 -8.63 0.72
N ALA A 75 20.03 -7.30 0.72
CA ALA A 75 20.34 -6.46 -0.44
C ALA A 75 21.82 -6.08 -0.57
N GLN A 76 22.68 -6.47 0.39
CA GLN A 76 24.15 -6.32 0.37
C GLN A 76 24.83 -7.58 -0.13
#